data_AF-A0A7S3GMB7-F1
#
_entry.id   AF-A0A7S3GMB7-F1
#
_cell.length_a   1.000
_cell.length_b   1.000
_cell.length_c   1.000
_cell.angle_alpha   90.00
_cell.angle_beta   90.00
_cell.angle_gamma   90.00
#
_symmetry.space_group_name_H-M   'P 1'
#
loop_
_entity.id
_entity.type
_entity.pdbx_description
1 polymer ?
#
loop_
_entity_poly.entity_id
_entity_poly.type
_entity_poly.pdbx_seq_one_letter_code
_entity_poly.pdbx_strand_id
1 'polypeptide(L)'
;APSTFPCLLFLPLPPPPTHPHTPHTHTHTQPSFHSSSVVNVTLTELLNIQNQFALQVAPAFYLGFFLPRVGKKAVGAGLTVGIVATIAIFIFDHAPFGVMAGVWAFALNLIVTVVVALVAKEVPTPRVHELMSISHVSQFRRRKWFYIAFFTTFTLLGVMAIPFYLTQGTQIGSIAGFPTWVFISLLFSLLMATMLSLSMIILVRKERHLEHDFSTTQGSVDGQVGEGSESGSEKEEGEGEEEGGEGLLGDDRER
;
A
#
# COMPACT_ATOMS: atom_id res chain seq x y z
N ALA A 1 15.38 -41.17 8.04
CA ALA A 1 14.56 -42.39 8.01
C ALA A 1 13.14 -41.98 7.66
N PRO A 2 12.65 -42.23 6.43
CA PRO A 2 11.27 -41.93 6.07
C PRO A 2 10.36 -43.12 6.42
N SER A 3 9.35 -42.86 7.24
CA SER A 3 8.29 -43.80 7.60
C SER A 3 7.28 -43.92 6.46
N THR A 4 7.28 -45.08 5.81
CA THR A 4 6.32 -45.55 4.82
C THR A 4 4.95 -45.75 5.48
N PHE A 5 3.93 -44.99 5.09
CA PHE A 5 2.54 -45.29 5.40
C PHE A 5 1.94 -46.16 4.29
N PRO A 6 1.25 -47.27 4.61
CA PRO A 6 0.68 -48.16 3.61
C PRO A 6 -0.62 -47.61 3.03
N CYS A 7 -0.69 -47.56 1.70
CA CYS A 7 -1.92 -47.41 0.92
C CYS A 7 -2.93 -48.50 1.32
N LEU A 8 -3.99 -48.11 2.04
CA LEU A 8 -5.20 -48.91 2.12
C LEU A 8 -5.94 -48.81 0.78
N LEU A 9 -5.87 -49.92 0.04
CA LEU A 9 -6.67 -50.23 -1.15
C LEU A 9 -8.16 -50.02 -0.86
N PHE A 10 -8.72 -48.93 -1.38
CA PHE A 10 -10.15 -48.75 -1.53
C PHE A 10 -10.62 -49.63 -2.69
N LEU A 11 -11.18 -50.80 -2.38
CA LEU A 11 -11.90 -51.62 -3.34
C LEU A 11 -13.18 -50.90 -3.76
N PRO A 12 -13.44 -50.67 -5.06
CA PRO A 12 -14.71 -50.11 -5.52
C PRO A 12 -15.84 -51.11 -5.27
N LEU A 13 -16.85 -50.66 -4.53
CA LEU A 13 -18.10 -51.40 -4.32
C LEU A 13 -18.82 -51.55 -5.67
N PRO A 14 -19.34 -52.74 -6.04
CA PRO A 14 -20.11 -52.89 -7.27
C PRO A 14 -21.39 -52.05 -7.22
N PRO A 15 -21.79 -51.40 -8.33
CA PRO A 15 -23.01 -50.61 -8.39
C PRO A 15 -24.25 -51.50 -8.21
N PRO A 16 -25.31 -50.99 -7.58
CA PRO A 16 -26.58 -51.70 -7.44
C PRO A 16 -27.25 -51.91 -8.82
N PRO A 17 -28.01 -53.01 -9.00
CA PRO A 17 -28.69 -53.31 -10.25
C PRO A 17 -29.73 -52.23 -10.59
N THR A 18 -29.51 -51.56 -11.71
CA THR A 18 -30.46 -50.61 -12.30
C THR A 18 -31.67 -51.33 -12.87
N HIS A 19 -32.87 -50.99 -12.40
CA HIS A 19 -34.12 -51.37 -13.05
C HIS A 19 -34.22 -50.74 -14.44
N PRO A 20 -34.73 -51.48 -15.46
CA PRO A 20 -34.93 -50.96 -16.80
C PRO A 20 -36.15 -50.02 -16.81
N HIS A 21 -35.90 -48.71 -16.78
CA HIS A 21 -36.93 -47.74 -17.15
C HIS A 21 -36.97 -47.58 -18.67
N THR A 22 -38.16 -47.80 -19.20
CA THR A 22 -38.59 -47.72 -20.59
C THR A 22 -38.23 -46.38 -21.27
N PRO A 23 -37.81 -46.41 -22.54
CA PRO A 23 -37.46 -45.21 -23.29
C PRO A 23 -38.72 -44.50 -23.81
N HIS A 24 -39.04 -43.33 -23.25
CA HIS A 24 -39.90 -42.37 -23.93
C HIS A 24 -39.04 -41.43 -24.76
N THR A 25 -38.88 -41.79 -26.03
CA THR A 25 -38.27 -40.98 -27.08
C THR A 25 -39.16 -39.77 -27.37
N HIS A 26 -38.97 -38.68 -26.64
CA HIS A 26 -39.40 -37.36 -27.08
C HIS A 26 -38.21 -36.65 -27.71
N THR A 27 -38.13 -36.73 -29.03
CA THR A 27 -37.21 -35.98 -29.88
C THR A 27 -37.60 -34.50 -29.85
N HIS A 28 -37.27 -33.82 -28.74
CA HIS A 28 -37.34 -32.37 -28.68
C HIS A 28 -36.02 -31.84 -29.23
N THR A 29 -35.98 -31.58 -30.53
CA THR A 29 -34.90 -30.86 -31.20
C THR A 29 -34.88 -29.43 -30.66
N GLN A 30 -34.22 -29.24 -29.51
CA GLN A 30 -33.84 -27.92 -29.04
C GLN A 30 -32.90 -27.33 -30.10
N PRO A 31 -33.20 -26.16 -30.68
CA PRO A 31 -32.25 -25.46 -31.52
C PRO A 31 -31.02 -25.19 -30.66
N SER A 32 -29.92 -25.86 -30.99
CA SER A 32 -28.60 -25.55 -30.47
C SER A 32 -28.24 -24.15 -30.94
N PHE A 33 -28.72 -23.15 -30.21
CA PHE A 33 -28.13 -21.83 -30.24
C PHE A 33 -26.69 -22.04 -29.79
N HIS A 34 -25.78 -22.09 -30.76
CA HIS A 34 -24.42 -21.66 -30.58
C HIS A 34 -24.50 -20.19 -30.14
N SER A 35 -24.81 -19.99 -28.86
CA SER A 35 -24.45 -18.79 -28.15
C SER A 35 -22.96 -18.73 -28.31
N SER A 36 -22.51 -17.90 -29.26
CA SER A 36 -21.15 -17.44 -29.35
C SER A 36 -20.66 -17.29 -27.93
N SER A 37 -19.62 -18.06 -27.58
CA SER A 37 -18.89 -17.93 -26.34
C SER A 37 -18.19 -16.57 -26.36
N VAL A 38 -18.99 -15.51 -26.35
CA VAL A 38 -18.62 -14.20 -25.83
C VAL A 38 -18.23 -14.56 -24.43
N VAL A 39 -16.92 -14.60 -24.24
CA VAL A 39 -16.25 -14.94 -23.00
C VAL A 39 -17.03 -14.22 -21.91
N ASN A 40 -17.83 -14.98 -21.15
CA ASN A 40 -18.39 -14.52 -19.90
C ASN A 40 -17.19 -14.44 -18.97
N VAL A 41 -16.29 -13.48 -19.23
CA VAL A 41 -15.29 -13.02 -18.28
C VAL A 41 -16.15 -12.58 -17.12
N THR A 42 -16.23 -13.45 -16.12
CA THR A 42 -17.07 -13.16 -14.98
C THR A 42 -16.56 -11.84 -14.40
N LEU A 43 -17.47 -10.99 -13.95
CA LEU A 43 -17.12 -9.72 -13.28
C LEU A 43 -16.03 -9.94 -12.21
N THR A 44 -16.03 -11.14 -11.61
CA THR A 44 -15.03 -11.67 -10.69
C THR A 44 -13.61 -11.76 -11.27
N GLU A 45 -13.42 -12.22 -12.51
CA GLU A 45 -12.08 -12.27 -13.14
C GLU A 45 -11.54 -10.86 -13.42
N LEU A 46 -12.38 -9.97 -13.93
CA LEU A 46 -12.00 -8.56 -14.15
C LEU A 46 -11.63 -7.87 -12.84
N LEU A 47 -12.43 -8.06 -11.78
CA LEU A 47 -12.13 -7.57 -10.44
C LEU A 47 -10.84 -8.14 -9.87
N ASN A 48 -10.56 -9.44 -10.11
CA ASN A 48 -9.34 -10.08 -9.66
C ASN A 48 -8.11 -9.48 -10.36
N ILE A 49 -8.18 -9.26 -11.67
CA ILE A 49 -7.10 -8.61 -12.43
C ILE A 49 -6.88 -7.19 -11.92
N GLN A 50 -7.95 -6.40 -11.75
CA GLN A 50 -7.85 -5.03 -11.25
C GLN A 50 -7.22 -4.96 -9.85
N ASN A 51 -7.62 -5.86 -8.94
CA ASN A 51 -7.05 -5.92 -7.60
C ASN A 51 -5.55 -6.27 -7.61
N GLN A 52 -5.10 -7.13 -8.53
CA GLN A 52 -3.68 -7.47 -8.65
C GLN A 52 -2.83 -6.28 -9.09
N PHE A 53 -3.33 -5.44 -9.99
CA PHE A 53 -2.64 -4.20 -10.38
C PHE A 53 -2.65 -3.17 -9.25
N ALA A 54 -3.78 -2.99 -8.56
CA ALA A 54 -3.87 -2.08 -7.42
C ALA A 54 -2.87 -2.46 -6.31
N LEU A 55 -2.67 -3.76 -6.09
CA LEU A 55 -1.72 -4.27 -5.11
C LEU A 55 -0.27 -3.83 -5.41
N GLN A 56 0.11 -3.63 -6.68
CA GLN A 56 1.46 -3.19 -7.04
C GLN A 56 1.78 -1.75 -6.65
N VAL A 57 0.77 -0.90 -6.48
CA VAL A 57 0.98 0.51 -6.10
C VAL A 57 1.15 0.64 -4.57
N ALA A 58 0.66 -0.33 -3.81
CA ALA A 58 0.71 -0.30 -2.35
C ALA A 58 2.14 -0.21 -1.76
N PRO A 59 3.15 -0.99 -2.21
CA PRO A 59 4.53 -0.86 -1.74
C PRO A 59 5.11 0.53 -1.93
N ALA A 60 4.82 1.18 -3.06
CA ALA A 60 5.32 2.51 -3.38
C ALA A 60 4.77 3.56 -2.41
N PHE A 61 3.46 3.54 -2.17
CA PHE A 61 2.83 4.41 -1.18
C PHE A 61 3.36 4.11 0.22
N TYR A 62 3.37 2.84 0.60
CA TYR A 62 3.85 2.39 1.89
C TYR A 62 5.28 2.90 2.13
N LEU A 63 6.22 2.55 1.25
CA LEU A 63 7.62 2.95 1.36
C LEU A 63 7.82 4.46 1.27
N GLY A 64 7.03 5.19 0.48
CA GLY A 64 7.08 6.65 0.45
C GLY A 64 6.70 7.30 1.80
N PHE A 65 5.78 6.68 2.55
CA PHE A 65 5.44 7.15 3.90
C PHE A 65 6.44 6.71 4.98
N PHE A 66 7.03 5.52 4.87
CA PHE A 66 7.89 4.96 5.93
C PHE A 66 9.38 5.24 5.74
N LEU A 67 9.87 5.31 4.50
CA LEU A 67 11.27 5.56 4.18
C LEU A 67 11.39 6.95 3.54
N PRO A 68 11.85 7.97 4.28
CA PRO A 68 12.02 9.33 3.75
C PRO A 68 13.06 9.43 2.62
N ARG A 69 13.78 8.33 2.34
CA ARG A 69 14.81 8.22 1.31
C ARG A 69 14.36 7.41 0.09
N VAL A 70 13.09 7.04 0.00
CA VAL A 70 12.59 6.32 -1.18
C VAL A 70 12.45 7.32 -2.33
N GLY A 71 13.45 7.29 -3.20
CA GLY A 71 13.49 8.07 -4.42
C GLY A 71 12.48 7.59 -5.46
N LYS A 72 12.15 8.48 -6.41
CA LYS A 72 11.29 8.15 -7.56
C LYS A 72 11.83 6.97 -8.37
N LYS A 73 13.16 6.84 -8.43
CA LYS A 73 13.86 5.75 -9.13
C LYS A 73 13.61 4.39 -8.46
N ALA A 74 13.63 4.34 -7.13
CA ALA A 74 13.37 3.11 -6.38
C ALA A 74 11.93 2.65 -6.57
N VAL A 75 10.97 3.58 -6.45
CA VAL A 75 9.54 3.31 -6.69
C VAL A 75 9.30 2.82 -8.12
N GLY A 76 9.87 3.50 -9.11
CA GLY A 76 9.74 3.12 -10.50
C GLY A 76 10.28 1.72 -10.76
N ALA A 77 11.49 1.42 -10.28
CA ALA A 77 12.11 0.11 -10.44
C ALA A 77 11.28 -1.02 -9.80
N GLY A 78 10.80 -0.82 -8.58
CA GLY A 78 9.95 -1.79 -7.90
C GLY A 78 8.64 -2.05 -8.62
N LEU A 79 7.94 -0.99 -9.03
CA LEU A 79 6.68 -1.09 -9.77
C LEU A 79 6.87 -1.83 -11.10
N THR A 80 7.94 -1.50 -11.84
CA THR A 80 8.26 -2.19 -13.11
C THR A 80 8.52 -3.67 -12.86
N VAL A 81 9.33 -4.04 -11.87
CA VAL A 81 9.60 -5.45 -11.56
C VAL A 81 8.33 -6.18 -11.11
N GLY A 82 7.48 -5.55 -10.29
CA GLY A 82 6.20 -6.13 -9.85
C GLY A 82 5.27 -6.44 -11.02
N ILE A 83 5.11 -5.51 -11.96
CA ILE A 83 4.28 -5.72 -13.15
C ILE A 83 4.85 -6.84 -14.02
N VAL A 84 6.15 -6.81 -14.32
CA VAL A 84 6.80 -7.85 -15.12
C VAL A 84 6.69 -9.23 -14.45
N ALA A 85 6.90 -9.32 -13.14
CA ALA A 85 6.76 -10.56 -12.38
C ALA A 85 5.31 -11.07 -12.40
N THR A 86 4.32 -10.19 -12.28
CA THR A 86 2.90 -10.56 -12.36
C THR A 86 2.58 -11.19 -13.71
N ILE A 87 3.00 -10.53 -14.80
CA ILE A 87 2.77 -11.00 -16.17
C ILE A 87 3.50 -12.33 -16.40
N ALA A 88 4.76 -12.45 -15.96
CA ALA A 88 5.53 -13.68 -16.10
C ALA A 88 4.86 -14.86 -15.38
N ILE A 89 4.50 -14.69 -14.10
CA ILE A 89 3.84 -15.75 -13.33
C ILE A 89 2.50 -16.14 -13.97
N PHE A 90 1.75 -15.17 -14.50
CA PHE A 90 0.49 -15.41 -15.20
C PHE A 90 0.70 -16.21 -16.50
N ILE A 91 1.71 -15.89 -17.30
CA ILE A 91 2.01 -16.61 -18.56
C ILE A 91 2.48 -18.04 -18.31
N PHE A 92 3.30 -18.25 -17.28
CA PHE A 92 3.85 -19.58 -16.97
C PHE A 92 2.88 -20.48 -16.20
N ASP A 93 1.71 -19.95 -15.80
CA ASP A 93 0.72 -20.64 -14.96
C ASP A 93 1.35 -21.36 -13.76
N HIS A 94 2.43 -20.78 -13.24
CA HIS A 94 3.24 -21.36 -12.19
C HIS A 94 3.07 -20.53 -10.95
N ALA A 95 2.09 -20.90 -10.11
CA ALA A 95 1.90 -20.30 -8.80
C ALA A 95 2.76 -21.03 -7.77
N PRO A 96 4.00 -20.57 -7.47
CA PRO A 96 4.84 -21.26 -6.51
C PRO A 96 4.13 -21.31 -5.16
N PHE A 97 4.09 -22.50 -4.58
CA PHE A 97 3.43 -22.79 -3.29
C PHE A 97 1.91 -22.56 -3.25
N GLY A 98 1.24 -22.50 -4.41
CA GLY A 98 -0.22 -22.30 -4.48
C GLY A 98 -0.69 -20.91 -4.05
N VAL A 99 0.24 -19.96 -3.92
CA VAL A 99 -0.07 -18.56 -3.58
C VAL A 99 -0.41 -17.79 -4.85
N MET A 100 -1.40 -16.89 -4.78
CA MET A 100 -1.81 -16.05 -5.92
C MET A 100 -0.61 -15.27 -6.50
N ALA A 101 -0.51 -15.23 -7.83
CA ALA A 101 0.55 -14.56 -8.58
C ALA A 101 0.83 -13.12 -8.11
N GLY A 102 -0.24 -12.37 -7.84
CA GLY A 102 -0.16 -10.98 -7.38
C GLY A 102 0.62 -10.81 -6.07
N VAL A 103 0.54 -11.78 -5.14
CA VAL A 103 1.24 -11.70 -3.84
C VAL A 103 2.75 -11.88 -4.01
N TRP A 104 3.17 -12.81 -4.86
CA TRP A 104 4.59 -13.00 -5.19
C TRP A 104 5.18 -11.79 -5.90
N ALA A 105 4.45 -11.26 -6.87
CA ALA A 105 4.86 -10.05 -7.58
C ALA A 105 4.92 -8.83 -6.65
N PHE A 106 3.96 -8.69 -5.73
CA PHE A 106 3.99 -7.67 -4.67
C PHE A 106 5.24 -7.79 -3.79
N ALA A 107 5.59 -9.01 -3.36
CA ALA A 107 6.77 -9.25 -2.54
C ALA A 107 8.06 -8.86 -3.29
N LEU A 108 8.17 -9.23 -4.57
CA LEU A 108 9.31 -8.86 -5.42
C LEU A 108 9.40 -7.33 -5.61
N ASN A 109 8.27 -6.67 -5.89
CA ASN A 109 8.18 -5.21 -5.97
C ASN A 109 8.70 -4.54 -4.69
N LEU A 110 8.22 -5.00 -3.53
CA LEU A 110 8.64 -4.47 -2.23
C LEU A 110 10.15 -4.64 -2.00
N ILE A 111 10.68 -5.86 -2.25
CA ILE A 111 12.11 -6.16 -2.09
C ILE A 111 12.96 -5.27 -3.01
N VAL A 112 12.62 -5.18 -4.29
CA VAL A 112 13.37 -4.37 -5.26
C VAL A 112 13.31 -2.89 -4.89
N THR A 113 12.14 -2.38 -4.52
CA THR A 113 12.01 -0.98 -4.09
C THR A 113 12.93 -0.69 -2.91
N VAL A 114 12.95 -1.56 -1.89
CA VAL A 114 13.81 -1.40 -0.71
C VAL A 114 15.29 -1.47 -1.09
N VAL A 115 15.70 -2.46 -1.88
CA VAL A 115 17.11 -2.62 -2.29
C VAL A 115 17.57 -1.41 -3.09
N VAL A 116 16.79 -0.96 -4.08
CA VAL A 116 17.14 0.22 -4.88
C VAL A 116 17.17 1.48 -4.01
N ALA A 117 16.24 1.65 -3.06
CA ALA A 117 16.25 2.78 -2.13
C ALA A 117 17.48 2.76 -1.19
N LEU A 118 18.00 1.59 -0.83
CA LEU A 118 19.21 1.46 -0.01
C LEU A 118 20.49 1.72 -0.81
N VAL A 119 20.53 1.29 -2.08
CA VAL A 119 21.69 1.45 -2.97
C VAL A 119 21.76 2.87 -3.55
N ALA A 120 20.62 3.43 -3.93
CA ALA A 120 20.51 4.81 -4.35
C ALA A 120 20.65 5.71 -3.12
N LYS A 121 21.88 6.06 -2.76
CA LYS A 121 22.19 7.19 -1.88
C LYS A 121 21.72 8.48 -2.58
N GLU A 122 20.41 8.68 -2.67
CA GLU A 122 19.88 9.95 -3.14
C GLU A 122 20.24 11.01 -2.11
N VAL A 123 21.04 11.98 -2.55
CA VAL A 123 21.36 13.16 -1.76
C VAL A 123 20.04 13.88 -1.50
N PRO A 124 19.66 14.13 -0.24
CA PRO A 124 18.43 14.82 0.09
C PRO A 124 18.40 16.15 -0.67
N THR A 125 17.38 16.37 -1.49
CA THR A 125 17.23 17.65 -2.18
C THR A 125 17.05 18.76 -1.12
N PRO A 126 17.68 19.93 -1.27
CA PRO A 126 17.68 20.98 -0.24
C PRO A 126 16.27 21.44 0.17
N ARG A 127 15.28 21.38 -0.73
CA ARG A 127 13.85 21.62 -0.40
C ARG A 127 13.27 20.65 0.63
N VAL A 128 13.75 19.41 0.66
CA VAL A 128 13.33 18.41 1.66
C VAL A 128 14.03 18.69 2.99
N HIS A 129 15.22 19.29 2.99
CA HIS A 129 15.95 19.64 4.20
C HIS A 129 15.27 20.78 4.96
N GLU A 130 14.69 21.74 4.24
CA GLU A 130 13.91 22.84 4.82
C GLU A 130 12.62 22.32 5.48
N LEU A 131 11.86 21.47 4.78
CA LEU A 131 10.66 20.80 5.31
C LEU A 131 10.96 19.77 6.41
N MET A 132 12.12 19.11 6.38
CA MET A 132 12.54 18.19 7.45
C MET A 132 13.05 18.93 8.68
N SER A 133 13.72 20.08 8.54
CA SER A 133 14.28 20.82 9.67
C SER A 133 13.20 21.30 10.65
N ILE A 134 12.03 21.69 10.13
CA ILE A 134 10.90 22.16 10.94
C ILE A 134 10.20 21.01 11.69
N SER A 135 10.37 19.74 11.26
CA SER A 135 9.66 18.59 11.85
C SER A 135 10.52 17.69 12.75
N HIS A 136 11.82 17.97 12.91
CA HIS A 136 12.80 16.92 13.20
C HIS A 136 12.90 16.45 14.67
N VAL A 137 12.66 17.26 15.71
CA VAL A 137 13.21 16.89 17.04
C VAL A 137 12.20 16.31 18.04
N SER A 138 10.89 16.61 17.96
CA SER A 138 9.91 16.14 18.97
C SER A 138 8.89 15.09 18.48
N GLN A 139 8.73 14.91 17.16
CA GLN A 139 7.74 13.95 16.60
C GLN A 139 8.24 12.50 16.49
N PHE A 140 9.55 12.26 16.51
CA PHE A 140 10.14 10.97 16.13
C PHE A 140 9.91 9.84 17.16
N ARG A 141 9.75 10.16 18.45
CA ARG A 141 9.65 9.15 19.53
C ARG A 141 8.25 8.57 19.73
N ARG A 142 7.18 9.38 19.55
CA ARG A 142 5.78 8.89 19.59
C ARG A 142 5.36 8.14 18.32
N ARG A 143 6.07 8.40 17.21
CA ARG A 143 5.86 7.73 15.93
C ARG A 143 6.12 6.21 15.99
N LYS A 144 7.08 5.73 16.80
CA LYS A 144 7.41 4.29 16.90
C LYS A 144 6.25 3.40 17.34
N TRP A 145 5.45 3.82 18.32
CA TRP A 145 4.27 3.05 18.76
C TRP A 145 3.17 3.03 17.71
N PHE A 146 2.97 4.16 17.03
CA PHE A 146 2.06 4.23 15.91
C PHE A 146 2.52 3.33 14.74
N TYR A 147 3.83 3.30 14.48
CA TYR A 147 4.45 2.43 13.48
C TYR A 147 4.26 0.96 13.80
N ILE A 148 4.49 0.54 15.04
CA ILE A 148 4.28 -0.85 15.46
C ILE A 148 2.80 -1.19 15.32
N ALA A 149 1.89 -0.38 15.84
CA ALA A 149 0.45 -0.65 15.74
C ALA A 149 0.00 -0.77 14.27
N PHE A 150 0.39 0.19 13.43
CA PHE A 150 0.05 0.18 12.01
C PHE A 150 0.62 -1.04 11.28
N PHE A 151 1.91 -1.35 11.49
CA PHE A 151 2.57 -2.50 10.89
C PHE A 151 1.94 -3.82 11.32
N THR A 152 1.64 -3.94 12.62
CA THR A 152 0.99 -5.13 13.17
C THR A 152 -0.37 -5.32 12.53
N THR A 153 -1.18 -4.27 12.42
CA THR A 153 -2.52 -4.36 11.82
C THR A 153 -2.46 -4.65 10.31
N PHE A 154 -1.54 -4.04 9.56
CA PHE A 154 -1.37 -4.31 8.13
C PHE A 154 -0.87 -5.73 7.86
N THR A 155 0.02 -6.24 8.72
CA THR A 155 0.52 -7.62 8.64
C THR A 155 -0.59 -8.61 8.98
N LEU A 156 -1.37 -8.35 10.05
CA LEU A 156 -2.52 -9.17 10.43
C LEU A 156 -3.59 -9.16 9.33
N LEU A 157 -3.84 -8.00 8.72
CA LEU A 157 -4.71 -7.86 7.57
C LEU A 157 -4.19 -8.66 6.38
N GLY A 158 -2.90 -8.58 6.05
CA GLY A 158 -2.29 -9.35 4.97
C GLY A 158 -2.40 -10.86 5.20
N VAL A 159 -2.12 -11.32 6.41
CA VAL A 159 -2.26 -12.74 6.80
C VAL A 159 -3.72 -13.21 6.71
N MET A 160 -4.68 -12.36 7.07
CA MET A 160 -6.12 -12.67 6.98
C MET A 160 -6.69 -12.50 5.57
N ALA A 161 -6.08 -11.65 4.74
CA ALA A 161 -6.47 -11.40 3.35
C ALA A 161 -5.90 -12.44 2.40
N ILE A 162 -4.80 -13.10 2.77
CA ILE A 162 -4.40 -14.35 2.12
C ILE A 162 -5.50 -15.36 2.45
N PRO A 163 -6.26 -15.84 1.45
CA PRO A 163 -7.22 -16.89 1.69
C PRO A 163 -6.42 -18.14 2.07
N PHE A 164 -6.21 -18.37 3.37
CA PHE A 164 -5.61 -19.58 3.93
C PHE A 164 -6.51 -20.82 3.77
N TYR A 165 -7.51 -20.69 2.91
CA TYR A 165 -8.59 -21.60 2.64
C TYR A 165 -8.69 -21.55 1.10
N LEU A 166 -8.53 -22.60 0.31
CA LEU A 166 -9.00 -23.97 0.49
C LEU A 166 -8.29 -24.85 -0.54
N THR A 167 -7.95 -26.07 -0.14
CA THR A 167 -7.91 -27.22 -1.05
C THR A 167 -9.15 -27.22 -1.95
N GLN A 168 -8.95 -27.44 -3.25
CA GLN A 168 -10.04 -27.54 -4.23
C GLN A 168 -11.14 -28.48 -3.72
N GLY A 169 -12.40 -28.01 -3.68
CA GLY A 169 -13.59 -28.85 -3.39
C GLY A 169 -14.40 -28.48 -2.15
N THR A 170 -13.93 -27.59 -1.28
CA THR A 170 -14.71 -27.17 -0.11
C THR A 170 -15.80 -26.18 -0.53
N GLN A 171 -17.07 -26.47 -0.22
CA GLN A 171 -18.18 -25.57 -0.51
C GLN A 171 -18.02 -24.27 0.30
N ILE A 172 -17.82 -23.17 -0.42
CA ILE A 172 -17.70 -21.84 0.20
C ILE A 172 -19.10 -21.33 0.47
N GLY A 173 -19.40 -20.97 1.72
CA GLY A 173 -20.62 -20.28 2.06
C GLY A 173 -20.75 -18.99 1.24
N SER A 174 -21.90 -18.79 0.61
CA SER A 174 -22.23 -17.55 -0.09
C SER A 174 -23.31 -16.80 0.67
N ILE A 175 -23.10 -15.52 0.91
CA ILE A 175 -24.11 -14.62 1.46
C ILE A 175 -24.51 -13.68 0.33
N ALA A 176 -25.80 -13.67 -0.04
CA ALA A 176 -26.34 -12.87 -1.14
C ALA A 176 -25.63 -13.09 -2.50
N GLY A 177 -25.16 -14.31 -2.76
CA GLY A 177 -24.43 -14.65 -3.99
C GLY A 177 -22.95 -14.27 -4.00
N PHE A 178 -22.44 -13.64 -2.93
CA PHE A 178 -21.02 -13.33 -2.77
C PHE A 178 -20.36 -14.28 -1.78
N PRO A 179 -19.10 -14.67 -2.02
CA PRO A 179 -18.35 -15.47 -1.05
C PRO A 179 -18.25 -14.78 0.32
N THR A 180 -18.40 -15.52 1.42
CA THR A 180 -18.35 -14.95 2.79
C THR A 180 -17.06 -14.17 3.07
N TRP A 181 -15.92 -14.55 2.48
CA TRP A 181 -14.65 -13.85 2.66
C TRP A 181 -14.68 -12.39 2.18
N VAL A 182 -15.51 -12.05 1.19
CA VAL A 182 -15.67 -10.68 0.70
C VAL A 182 -16.14 -9.78 1.83
N PHE A 183 -17.12 -10.23 2.61
CA PHE A 183 -17.64 -9.48 3.75
C PHE A 183 -16.63 -9.35 4.87
N ILE A 184 -15.85 -10.40 5.15
CA ILE A 184 -14.77 -10.36 6.14
C ILE A 184 -13.72 -9.32 5.73
N SER A 185 -13.32 -9.31 4.45
CA SER A 185 -12.35 -8.34 3.93
C SER A 185 -12.88 -6.91 3.97
N LEU A 186 -14.17 -6.70 3.67
CA LEU A 186 -14.82 -5.40 3.69
C LEU A 186 -14.91 -4.85 5.12
N LEU A 187 -15.32 -5.68 6.09
CA LEU A 187 -15.37 -5.29 7.50
C LEU A 187 -13.99 -4.86 8.01
N PHE A 188 -12.96 -5.62 7.68
CA PHE A 188 -11.59 -5.30 8.06
C PHE A 188 -11.09 -4.01 7.39
N SER A 189 -11.39 -3.80 6.11
CA SER A 189 -11.08 -2.56 5.41
C SER A 189 -11.74 -1.35 6.07
N LEU A 190 -13.00 -1.50 6.53
CA LEU A 190 -13.71 -0.44 7.25
C LEU A 190 -13.05 -0.14 8.61
N LEU A 191 -12.65 -1.18 9.35
CA LEU A 191 -11.92 -1.02 10.61
C LEU A 191 -10.57 -0.33 10.41
N MET A 192 -9.86 -0.65 9.33
CA MET A 192 -8.60 0.01 8.99
C MET A 192 -8.80 1.48 8.62
N ALA A 193 -9.78 1.78 7.79
CA ALA A 193 -10.10 3.14 7.39
C ALA A 193 -10.49 4.00 8.61
N THR A 194 -11.27 3.45 9.54
CA THR A 194 -11.66 4.15 10.78
C THR A 194 -10.46 4.36 11.71
N MET A 195 -9.58 3.38 11.86
CA MET A 195 -8.33 3.53 12.63
C MET A 195 -7.40 4.59 12.05
N LEU A 196 -7.21 4.60 10.72
CA LEU A 196 -6.42 5.61 10.03
C LEU A 196 -7.02 7.01 10.17
N SER A 197 -8.33 7.12 9.99
CA SER A 197 -9.06 8.39 10.16
C SER A 197 -8.94 8.92 11.59
N LEU A 198 -9.17 8.08 12.59
CA LEU A 198 -9.01 8.44 14.01
C LEU A 198 -7.58 8.86 14.32
N SER A 199 -6.59 8.15 13.79
CA SER A 199 -5.19 8.54 13.93
C SER A 199 -4.92 9.92 13.35
N MET A 200 -5.41 10.19 12.15
CA MET A 200 -5.22 11.49 11.50
C MET A 200 -5.89 12.61 12.31
N ILE A 201 -7.10 12.38 12.83
CA ILE A 201 -7.81 13.34 13.70
C ILE A 201 -7.01 13.62 14.97
N ILE A 202 -6.44 12.59 15.60
CA ILE A 202 -5.60 12.76 16.81
C ILE A 202 -4.34 13.56 16.48
N LEU A 203 -3.74 13.32 15.31
CA LEU A 203 -2.55 14.03 14.85
C LEU A 203 -2.85 15.53 14.63
N VAL A 204 -3.93 15.84 13.91
CA VAL A 204 -4.39 17.22 13.66
C VAL A 204 -4.79 17.94 14.95
N ARG A 205 -5.47 17.26 15.88
CA ARG A 205 -5.82 17.85 17.18
C ARG A 205 -4.59 18.20 18.00
N LYS A 206 -3.56 17.34 17.95
CA LYS A 206 -2.32 17.58 18.69
C LYS A 206 -1.54 18.77 18.12
N GLU A 207 -1.54 18.94 16.80
CA GLU A 207 -0.87 20.06 16.13
C GLU A 207 -1.47 21.40 16.57
N ARG A 208 -2.81 21.50 16.61
CA ARG A 208 -3.52 22.70 17.08
C ARG A 208 -3.23 23.09 18.53
N HIS A 209 -2.95 22.11 19.40
CA HIS A 209 -2.58 22.43 20.80
C HIS A 209 -1.19 23.05 20.90
N LEU A 210 -0.24 22.63 20.04
CA LEU A 210 1.12 23.18 20.05
C LEU A 210 1.17 24.62 19.55
N GLU A 211 0.34 25.00 18.59
CA GLU A 211 0.23 26.38 18.09
C GLU A 211 -0.26 27.34 19.18
N HIS A 212 -1.19 26.88 20.03
CA HIS A 212 -1.68 27.67 21.16
C HIS A 212 -0.60 27.92 22.21
N ASP A 213 0.20 26.90 22.54
CA ASP A 213 1.28 27.01 23.53
C ASP A 213 2.41 27.95 23.03
N PHE A 214 2.72 27.90 21.74
CA PHE A 214 3.74 28.76 21.13
C PHE A 214 3.32 30.22 21.10
N SER A 215 2.05 30.49 20.74
CA SER A 215 1.49 31.85 20.70
C SER A 215 1.48 32.50 22.11
N THR A 216 1.22 31.70 23.14
CA THR A 216 1.20 32.18 24.54
C THR A 216 2.61 32.49 25.05
N THR A 217 3.61 31.72 24.60
CA THR A 217 5.01 31.92 25.02
C THR A 217 5.62 33.15 24.35
N GLN A 218 5.36 33.38 23.06
CA GLN A 218 5.91 34.52 22.32
C GLN A 218 5.34 35.86 22.82
N GLY A 219 4.05 35.92 23.15
CA GLY A 219 3.43 37.11 23.75
C GLY A 219 3.99 37.49 25.13
N SER A 220 4.58 36.55 25.88
CA SER A 220 5.21 36.85 27.17
C SER A 220 6.64 37.40 27.04
N VAL A 221 7.33 37.15 25.91
CA VAL A 221 8.70 37.64 25.70
C VAL A 221 8.68 39.09 25.22
N ASP A 222 7.74 39.45 24.35
CA ASP A 222 7.59 40.83 23.85
C ASP A 222 7.12 41.79 24.97
N GLY A 223 6.43 41.29 25.99
CA GLY A 223 6.02 42.07 27.16
C GLY A 223 7.14 42.45 28.13
N GLN A 224 8.32 41.84 28.04
CA GLN A 224 9.43 42.08 28.99
C GLN A 224 10.56 42.96 28.43
N VAL A 225 10.53 43.29 27.14
CA VAL A 225 11.55 44.14 26.49
C VAL A 225 11.15 45.63 26.47
N GLY A 226 9.95 45.98 26.95
CA GLY A 226 9.40 47.34 26.87
C GLY A 226 9.69 48.31 28.03
N GLU A 227 10.28 47.88 29.16
CA GLU A 227 10.36 48.73 30.38
C GLU A 227 11.77 49.22 30.77
N GLY A 228 12.76 49.14 29.88
CA GLY A 228 14.11 49.59 30.27
C GLY A 228 15.02 49.99 29.13
N SER A 229 14.70 51.05 28.38
CA SER A 229 15.75 51.91 27.78
C SER A 229 15.19 53.22 27.20
N GLU A 230 14.78 54.13 28.08
CA GLU A 230 14.79 55.57 27.77
C GLU A 230 16.10 56.14 28.33
N SER A 231 17.05 56.51 27.45
CA SER A 231 17.99 57.64 27.59
C SER A 231 19.26 57.47 26.74
N GLY A 232 19.52 58.47 25.88
CA GLY A 232 20.76 58.66 25.09
C GLY A 232 20.54 58.37 23.60
N SER A 233 20.05 59.31 22.76
CA SER A 233 20.69 60.55 22.29
C SER A 233 22.01 60.33 21.55
N GLU A 234 22.16 61.07 20.44
CA GLU A 234 23.22 61.07 19.41
C GLU A 234 22.97 60.07 18.26
N LYS A 235 22.36 60.46 17.14
CA LYS A 235 22.77 61.46 16.13
C LYS A 235 24.08 61.06 15.45
N GLU A 236 23.98 60.32 14.35
CA GLU A 236 24.87 60.51 13.21
C GLU A 236 24.17 60.08 11.92
N GLU A 237 23.95 61.09 11.07
CA GLU A 237 23.63 60.95 9.65
C GLU A 237 24.84 60.32 8.94
N GLY A 238 24.57 59.33 8.13
CA GLY A 238 25.56 58.70 7.26
C GLY A 238 24.87 58.16 6.02
N GLU A 239 24.53 59.08 5.11
CA GLU A 239 24.25 58.76 3.71
C GLU A 239 25.46 58.01 3.12
N GLY A 240 25.17 56.86 2.51
CA GLY A 240 26.15 56.05 1.80
C GLY A 240 25.44 55.27 0.71
N GLU A 241 25.27 55.92 -0.43
CA GLU A 241 25.04 55.30 -1.73
C GLU A 241 26.16 54.30 -2.04
N GLU A 242 25.80 53.10 -2.49
CA GLU A 242 26.55 52.29 -3.47
C GLU A 242 25.58 51.19 -3.95
N GLU A 243 24.87 51.41 -5.05
CA GLU A 243 25.27 51.05 -6.42
C GLU A 243 25.88 49.65 -6.59
N GLY A 244 25.28 48.90 -7.52
CA GLY A 244 26.07 48.05 -8.41
C GLY A 244 26.16 46.58 -8.03
N GLY A 245 25.31 45.75 -8.66
CA GLY A 245 25.48 44.30 -8.56
C GLY A 245 24.57 43.46 -9.44
N GLU A 246 24.22 43.91 -10.64
CA GLU A 246 23.66 43.03 -11.68
C GLU A 246 24.73 42.01 -12.10
N GLY A 247 24.72 40.85 -11.44
CA GLY A 247 25.51 39.68 -11.81
C GLY A 247 24.73 38.77 -12.77
N LEU A 248 24.69 39.17 -14.04
CA LEU A 248 24.49 38.30 -15.20
C LEU A 248 25.60 37.20 -15.23
N LEU A 249 25.26 35.97 -15.65
CA LEU A 249 26.11 34.85 -16.15
C LEU A 249 25.73 33.53 -15.45
N GLY A 250 25.44 32.42 -16.10
CA GLY A 250 25.35 31.99 -17.50
C GLY A 250 24.51 30.69 -17.45
N ASP A 251 23.63 30.45 -18.39
CA ASP A 251 23.92 29.78 -19.68
C ASP A 251 24.66 28.44 -19.56
N ASP A 252 24.22 27.51 -20.42
CA ASP A 252 24.82 26.21 -20.72
C ASP A 252 24.68 25.05 -19.72
N ARG A 253 23.69 24.18 -19.98
CA ARG A 253 24.06 22.79 -20.34
C ARG A 253 22.96 22.00 -21.05
N GLU A 254 23.16 21.90 -22.36
CA GLU A 254 22.78 20.75 -23.18
C GLU A 254 23.24 19.42 -22.57
N ARG A 255 22.34 18.43 -22.55
CA ARG A 255 22.48 17.06 -23.11
C ARG A 255 21.43 16.10 -22.57
#